data_AF-A0A832FSE8-F1
#
_entry.id   AF-A0A832FSE8-F1
#
_cell.length_a   1.000
_cell.length_b   1.000
_cell.length_c   1.000
_cell.angle_alpha   90.00
_cell.angle_beta   90.00
_cell.angle_gamma   90.00
#
_symmetry.space_group_name_H-M   'P 1'
#
loop_
_entity.id
_entity.type
_entity.pdbx_description
1 polymer ?
#
loop_
_entity_poly.entity_id
_entity_poly.type
_entity_poly.pdbx_seq_one_letter_code
_entity_poly.pdbx_strand_id
1 'polypeptide(L)'
;MRNYTQEYSHTGNTTIIVDTGAVLAGLPLIIKCYTTPQVIEEVKDKESKEVVEKALESEKLKVIEPPQRYIDKAVEIAEKAKTVGNLSSTDISIIALALNLKDKNIDVIVATDDYKLQLTLIKANIKVTSIRYRKIREASINT
;
A
#
# COMPACT_ATOMS: atom_id res chain seq x y z
N MET A 1 3.52 -36.97 8.03
CA MET A 1 2.61 -35.81 8.03
C MET A 1 3.42 -34.58 8.38
N ARG A 2 3.64 -33.68 7.42
CA ARG A 2 4.53 -32.51 7.60
C ARG A 2 3.75 -31.40 8.31
N ASN A 3 4.16 -31.12 9.55
CA ASN A 3 3.71 -29.96 10.31
C ASN A 3 4.31 -28.70 9.70
N TYR A 4 3.49 -27.93 8.99
CA TYR A 4 3.82 -26.56 8.57
C TYR A 4 3.38 -25.60 9.68
N THR A 5 4.20 -25.48 10.71
CA THR A 5 4.12 -24.34 11.63
C THR A 5 5.45 -23.62 11.48
N GLN A 6 5.52 -22.72 10.49
CA GLN A 6 6.66 -21.80 10.40
C GLN A 6 6.55 -20.81 11.56
N GLU A 7 7.62 -20.81 12.34
CA GLU A 7 7.91 -19.92 13.45
C GLU A 7 7.88 -18.47 12.96
N TYR A 8 6.88 -17.70 13.40
CA TYR A 8 6.87 -16.25 13.25
C TYR A 8 7.77 -15.65 14.34
N SER A 9 9.06 -15.63 14.06
CA SER A 9 10.05 -14.88 14.84
C SER A 9 9.71 -13.39 14.79
N HIS A 10 9.53 -12.79 15.97
CA HIS A 10 9.40 -11.34 16.16
C HIS A 10 10.75 -10.67 15.90
N THR A 11 11.10 -10.50 14.63
CA THR A 11 12.10 -9.53 14.17
C THR A 11 11.37 -8.46 13.37
N GLY A 12 11.51 -7.20 13.79
CA GLY A 12 10.73 -6.05 13.34
C GLY A 12 10.85 -5.73 11.84
N ASN A 13 10.06 -6.41 11.00
CA ASN A 13 9.85 -6.02 9.61
C ASN A 13 8.47 -5.39 9.48
N THR A 14 8.42 -4.07 9.65
CA THR A 14 7.25 -3.28 9.30
C THR A 14 6.93 -3.48 7.81
N THR A 15 5.69 -3.86 7.52
CA THR A 15 5.20 -4.06 6.16
C THR A 15 4.70 -2.74 5.58
N ILE A 16 5.23 -2.36 4.43
CA ILE A 16 4.83 -1.14 3.73
C ILE A 16 3.80 -1.48 2.67
N ILE A 17 2.63 -0.85 2.77
CA ILE A 17 1.58 -0.89 1.73
C ILE A 17 1.68 0.39 0.91
N VAL A 18 1.57 0.29 -0.41
CA VAL A 18 1.66 1.41 -1.33
C VAL A 18 0.34 1.62 -2.07
N ASP A 19 -0.07 2.89 -2.18
CA ASP A 19 -1.12 3.33 -3.09
C ASP A 19 -0.58 3.56 -4.51
N THR A 20 -1.44 3.96 -5.43
CA THR A 20 -1.05 4.27 -6.81
C THR A 20 0.03 5.35 -6.86
N GLY A 21 -0.07 6.41 -6.06
CA GLY A 21 0.93 7.47 -6.00
C GLY A 21 2.33 6.96 -5.62
N ALA A 22 2.42 6.08 -4.61
CA ALA A 22 3.67 5.49 -4.15
C ALA A 22 4.26 4.50 -5.16
N VAL A 23 3.41 3.78 -5.89
CA VAL A 23 3.82 2.92 -7.03
C VAL A 23 4.43 3.78 -8.14
N LEU A 24 3.75 4.84 -8.55
CA LEU A 24 4.22 5.77 -9.59
C LEU A 24 5.50 6.51 -9.19
N ALA A 25 5.71 6.74 -7.90
CA ALA A 25 6.95 7.31 -7.37
C ALA A 25 8.15 6.33 -7.39
N GLY A 26 7.94 5.08 -7.81
CA GLY A 26 9.00 4.07 -7.90
C GLY A 26 9.42 3.45 -6.57
N LEU A 27 8.63 3.65 -5.50
CA LEU A 27 8.94 3.11 -4.17
C LEU A 27 9.15 1.57 -4.19
N PRO A 28 8.33 0.78 -4.92
CA PRO A 28 8.53 -0.67 -5.02
C PRO A 28 9.82 -1.12 -5.73
N LEU A 29 10.57 -0.23 -6.39
CA LEU A 29 11.88 -0.57 -6.96
C LEU A 29 12.99 -0.56 -5.91
N ILE A 30 12.78 0.13 -4.80
CA ILE A 30 13.82 0.43 -3.81
C ILE A 30 13.65 -0.47 -2.59
N ILE A 31 12.42 -0.62 -2.11
CA ILE A 31 12.06 -1.36 -0.91
C ILE A 31 10.94 -2.36 -1.17
N LYS A 32 10.84 -3.37 -0.30
CA LYS A 32 9.78 -4.37 -0.39
C LYS A 32 8.44 -3.80 0.07
N CYS A 33 7.44 -3.87 -0.79
CA CYS A 33 6.12 -3.26 -0.64
C CYS A 33 5.01 -4.27 -0.97
N TYR A 34 3.82 -3.95 -0.49
CA TYR A 34 2.60 -4.69 -0.75
C TYR A 34 1.53 -3.75 -1.33
N THR A 35 0.66 -4.27 -2.16
CA THR A 35 -0.45 -3.49 -2.73
C THR A 35 -1.61 -4.40 -3.10
N THR A 36 -2.71 -3.83 -3.61
CA THR A 36 -3.88 -4.59 -4.07
C THR A 36 -3.98 -4.60 -5.59
N PRO A 37 -4.72 -5.56 -6.20
CA PRO A 37 -4.94 -5.57 -7.65
C PRO A 37 -5.54 -4.27 -8.19
N GLN A 38 -6.46 -3.64 -7.45
CA GLN A 38 -7.07 -2.37 -7.84
C GLN A 38 -6.04 -1.25 -8.06
N VAL A 39 -4.97 -1.20 -7.26
CA VAL A 39 -3.87 -0.24 -7.45
C VAL A 39 -3.14 -0.51 -8.77
N ILE A 40 -2.94 -1.78 -9.13
CA ILE A 40 -2.29 -2.16 -10.39
C ILE A 40 -3.16 -1.77 -11.59
N GLU A 41 -4.47 -1.91 -11.47
CA GLU A 41 -5.44 -1.56 -12.53
C GLU A 41 -5.48 -0.04 -12.82
N GLU A 42 -5.17 0.79 -11.83
CA GLU A 42 -5.06 2.25 -12.01
C GLU A 42 -3.81 2.67 -12.79
N VAL A 43 -2.77 1.83 -12.82
CA VAL A 43 -1.52 2.11 -13.56
C VAL A 43 -1.75 1.86 -15.05
N LYS A 44 -1.92 2.95 -15.82
CA LYS A 44 -2.30 2.88 -17.24
C LYS A 44 -1.17 3.17 -18.21
N ASP A 45 -0.24 4.06 -17.86
CA ASP A 45 0.85 4.46 -18.73
C ASP A 45 1.94 3.38 -18.83
N LYS A 46 2.63 3.34 -19.98
CA LYS A 46 3.59 2.29 -20.30
C LYS A 46 4.80 2.28 -19.36
N GLU A 47 5.34 3.46 -19.05
CA GLU A 47 6.53 3.59 -18.21
C GLU A 47 6.27 3.05 -16.80
N SER A 48 5.13 3.42 -16.21
CA SER A 48 4.75 2.95 -14.88
C SER A 48 4.41 1.47 -14.84
N LYS A 49 3.86 0.90 -15.92
CA LYS A 49 3.69 -0.55 -16.05
C LYS A 49 5.01 -1.29 -16.06
N GLU A 50 6.01 -0.80 -16.79
CA GLU A 50 7.35 -1.39 -16.78
C GLU A 50 7.99 -1.32 -15.38
N VAL A 51 7.74 -0.24 -14.63
CA VAL A 51 8.17 -0.12 -13.22
C VAL A 51 7.52 -1.19 -12.34
N VAL A 52 6.20 -1.37 -12.47
CA VAL A 52 5.44 -2.40 -11.74
C VAL A 52 5.94 -3.79 -12.09
N GLU A 53 6.09 -4.11 -13.38
CA GLU A 53 6.58 -5.41 -13.86
C GLU A 53 7.96 -5.74 -13.25
N LYS A 54 8.92 -4.82 -13.33
CA LYS A 54 10.24 -5.00 -12.71
C LYS A 54 10.16 -5.20 -11.20
N ALA A 55 9.27 -4.48 -10.51
CA ALA A 55 9.07 -4.63 -9.07
C ALA A 55 8.46 -5.99 -8.70
N LEU A 56 7.56 -6.52 -9.53
CA LEU A 56 6.97 -7.86 -9.38
C LEU A 56 8.01 -8.95 -9.65
N GLU A 57 8.74 -8.85 -10.77
CA GLU A 57 9.79 -9.81 -11.15
C GLU A 57 10.91 -9.91 -10.11
N SER A 58 11.26 -8.79 -9.46
CA SER A 58 12.24 -8.74 -8.38
C SER A 58 11.69 -9.10 -7.00
N GLU A 59 10.42 -9.51 -6.90
CA GLU A 59 9.68 -9.81 -5.66
C GLU A 59 9.66 -8.66 -4.63
N LYS A 60 9.97 -7.44 -5.07
CA LYS A 60 9.90 -6.23 -4.25
C LYS A 60 8.47 -5.70 -4.15
N LEU A 61 7.61 -5.97 -5.12
CA LEU A 61 6.18 -5.70 -5.02
C LEU A 61 5.41 -7.01 -4.87
N LYS A 62 4.54 -7.09 -3.86
CA LYS A 62 3.60 -8.20 -3.70
C LYS A 62 2.16 -7.71 -3.78
N VAL A 63 1.40 -8.28 -4.70
CA VAL A 63 -0.03 -7.98 -4.87
C VAL A 63 -0.84 -8.96 -4.04
N ILE A 64 -1.71 -8.43 -3.18
CA ILE A 64 -2.57 -9.22 -2.29
C ILE A 64 -4.00 -8.72 -2.43
N GLU A 65 -4.92 -9.60 -2.81
CA GLU A 65 -6.35 -9.35 -2.72
C GLU A 65 -6.81 -9.49 -1.26
N PRO A 66 -7.33 -8.43 -0.62
CA PRO A 66 -7.89 -8.53 0.71
C PRO A 66 -9.20 -9.34 0.70
N PRO A 67 -9.45 -10.21 1.71
CA PRO A 67 -10.73 -10.90 1.82
C PRO A 67 -11.91 -9.93 1.97
N GLN A 68 -13.07 -10.26 1.40
CA GLN A 68 -14.28 -9.41 1.42
C GLN A 68 -14.64 -8.88 2.82
N ARG A 69 -14.51 -9.71 3.87
CA ARG A 69 -14.77 -9.29 5.25
C ARG A 69 -13.96 -8.07 5.70
N TYR A 70 -12.78 -7.84 5.12
CA TYR A 70 -11.95 -6.66 5.41
C TYR A 70 -12.31 -5.47 4.51
N ILE A 71 -12.85 -5.71 3.32
CA ILE A 71 -13.47 -4.67 2.49
C ILE A 71 -14.67 -4.08 3.25
N ASP A 72 -15.55 -4.93 3.77
CA ASP A 72 -16.72 -4.49 4.53
C ASP A 72 -16.30 -3.68 5.78
N LYS A 73 -15.31 -4.17 6.54
CA LYS A 73 -14.71 -3.45 7.67
C LYS A 73 -14.09 -2.11 7.27
N ALA A 74 -13.43 -2.05 6.11
CA ALA A 74 -12.83 -0.81 5.60
C ALA A 74 -13.90 0.24 5.31
N VAL A 75 -15.03 -0.16 4.72
CA VAL A 75 -16.19 0.70 4.48
C VAL A 75 -16.76 1.21 5.82
N GLU A 76 -16.98 0.33 6.81
CA GLU A 76 -17.47 0.75 8.13
C GLU A 76 -16.54 1.78 8.81
N ILE A 77 -15.23 1.61 8.67
CA ILE A 77 -14.25 2.55 9.24
C ILE A 77 -14.29 3.88 8.47
N ALA A 78 -14.42 3.84 7.15
CA ALA A 78 -14.58 5.04 6.33
C ALA A 78 -15.86 5.82 6.67
N GLU A 79 -16.96 5.13 6.96
CA GLU A 79 -18.19 5.75 7.46
C GLU A 79 -17.96 6.43 8.81
N LYS A 80 -17.31 5.73 9.76
CA LYS A 80 -16.95 6.28 11.09
C LYS A 80 -15.96 7.45 10.99
N ALA A 81 -15.12 7.47 9.96
CA ALA A 81 -14.21 8.57 9.66
C ALA A 81 -14.87 9.71 8.88
N LYS A 82 -16.12 9.52 8.42
CA LYS A 82 -16.83 10.45 7.52
C LYS A 82 -16.09 10.72 6.21
N THR A 83 -15.40 9.71 5.68
CA THR A 83 -14.62 9.77 4.44
C THR A 83 -15.18 8.89 3.33
N VAL A 84 -16.13 7.99 3.62
CA VAL A 84 -16.66 7.00 2.65
C VAL A 84 -17.08 7.59 1.30
N GLY A 85 -17.70 8.78 1.27
CA GLY A 85 -18.11 9.44 0.03
C GLY A 85 -16.97 10.12 -0.75
N ASN A 86 -15.75 10.11 -0.22
CA ASN A 86 -14.56 10.66 -0.87
C ASN A 86 -13.54 9.58 -1.29
N LEU A 87 -13.67 8.36 -0.76
CA LEU A 87 -12.75 7.27 -1.05
C LEU A 87 -13.19 6.50 -2.30
N SER A 88 -12.24 6.16 -3.15
CA SER A 88 -12.45 5.23 -4.26
C SER A 88 -12.52 3.78 -3.77
N SER A 89 -12.90 2.86 -4.67
CA SER A 89 -12.78 1.42 -4.40
C SER A 89 -11.33 0.99 -4.13
N THR A 90 -10.36 1.65 -4.78
CA THR A 90 -8.92 1.42 -4.60
C THR A 90 -8.46 1.84 -3.20
N ASP A 91 -8.95 2.97 -2.69
CA ASP A 91 -8.64 3.40 -1.33
C ASP A 91 -9.21 2.40 -0.29
N ILE A 92 -10.43 1.92 -0.52
CA ILE A 92 -11.07 0.91 0.33
C ILE A 92 -10.28 -0.40 0.32
N SER A 93 -9.78 -0.84 -0.84
CA SER A 93 -8.97 -2.07 -0.92
C SER A 93 -7.64 -1.92 -0.17
N ILE A 94 -6.99 -0.75 -0.22
CA ILE A 94 -5.77 -0.46 0.56
C ILE A 94 -6.04 -0.55 2.07
N ILE A 95 -7.12 0.11 2.54
CA ILE A 95 -7.51 0.05 3.96
C ILE A 95 -7.80 -1.39 4.37
N ALA A 96 -8.52 -2.15 3.54
CA ALA A 96 -8.86 -3.54 3.79
C ALA A 96 -7.61 -4.43 3.87
N LEU A 97 -6.64 -4.25 2.98
CA LEU A 97 -5.36 -4.96 3.03
C LEU A 97 -4.62 -4.64 4.32
N ALA A 98 -4.56 -3.36 4.70
CA ALA A 98 -3.89 -2.93 5.92
C ALA A 98 -4.53 -3.53 7.17
N LEU A 99 -5.86 -3.58 7.24
CA LEU A 99 -6.61 -4.25 8.31
C LEU A 99 -6.36 -5.75 8.35
N ASN A 100 -6.36 -6.43 7.19
CA ASN A 100 -6.11 -7.87 7.08
C ASN A 100 -4.73 -8.25 7.61
N LEU A 101 -3.70 -7.48 7.26
CA LEU A 101 -2.34 -7.73 7.75
C LEU A 101 -2.19 -7.38 9.23
N LYS A 102 -2.79 -6.27 9.68
CA LYS A 102 -2.81 -5.89 11.09
C LYS A 102 -3.47 -6.94 11.98
N ASP A 103 -4.59 -7.53 11.54
CA ASP A 103 -5.31 -8.59 12.26
C ASP A 103 -4.49 -9.90 12.38
N LYS A 104 -3.48 -10.06 11.52
CA LYS A 104 -2.47 -11.13 11.59
C LYS A 104 -1.26 -10.76 12.47
N ASN A 105 -1.37 -9.70 13.28
CA ASN A 105 -0.30 -9.15 14.12
C ASN A 105 0.94 -8.69 13.33
N ILE A 106 0.76 -8.24 12.10
CA ILE A 106 1.84 -7.64 11.29
C ILE A 106 1.82 -6.12 11.51
N ASP A 107 2.99 -5.51 11.78
CA ASP A 107 3.11 -4.05 11.83
C ASP A 107 3.02 -3.48 10.40
N VAL A 108 2.11 -2.53 10.18
CA VAL A 108 1.79 -2.01 8.85
C VAL A 108 1.95 -0.49 8.83
N ILE A 109 2.59 0.01 7.78
CA ILE A 109 2.60 1.42 7.39
C ILE A 109 2.05 1.54 5.98
N VAL A 110 1.15 2.48 5.74
CA VAL A 110 0.70 2.83 4.38
C VAL A 110 1.45 4.07 3.90
N ALA A 111 2.09 3.98 2.73
CA ALA A 111 2.69 5.11 2.04
C ALA A 111 1.67 5.75 1.11
N THR A 112 1.24 6.97 1.44
CA THR A 112 0.24 7.73 0.67
C THR A 112 0.32 9.21 1.03
N ASP A 113 0.05 10.08 0.05
CA ASP A 113 -0.13 11.51 0.27
C ASP A 113 -1.62 11.94 0.20
N ASP A 114 -2.56 11.00 0.01
CA ASP A 114 -3.99 11.31 0.02
C ASP A 114 -4.49 11.53 1.45
N TYR A 115 -4.97 12.74 1.73
CA TYR A 115 -5.43 13.14 3.06
C TYR A 115 -6.65 12.34 3.56
N LYS A 116 -7.58 11.97 2.68
CA LYS A 116 -8.81 11.23 3.05
C LYS A 116 -8.48 9.78 3.37
N LEU A 117 -7.60 9.16 2.60
CA LEU A 117 -7.06 7.84 2.90
C LEU A 117 -6.30 7.86 4.23
N GLN A 118 -5.41 8.83 4.45
CA GLN A 118 -4.67 8.98 5.71
C GLN A 118 -5.60 9.10 6.92
N LEU A 119 -6.63 9.96 6.84
CA LEU A 119 -7.58 10.17 7.92
C LEU A 119 -8.28 8.85 8.32
N THR A 120 -8.64 8.06 7.33
CA THR A 120 -9.33 6.77 7.53
C THR A 120 -8.40 5.73 8.15
N LEU A 121 -7.16 5.66 7.68
CA LEU A 121 -6.12 4.77 8.23
C LEU A 121 -5.78 5.13 9.67
N ILE A 122 -5.66 6.42 10.00
CA ILE A 122 -5.46 6.88 11.37
C ILE A 122 -6.66 6.47 12.25
N LYS A 123 -7.89 6.61 11.74
CA LYS A 123 -9.11 6.13 12.44
C LYS A 123 -9.07 4.61 12.69
N ALA A 124 -8.44 3.84 11.82
CA ALA A 124 -8.19 2.40 11.95
C ALA A 124 -7.01 2.04 12.89
N ASN A 125 -6.33 3.04 13.47
CA ASN A 125 -5.05 2.89 14.18
C ASN A 125 -3.97 2.22 13.31
N ILE A 126 -3.86 2.63 12.04
CA ILE A 126 -2.85 2.17 11.09
C ILE A 126 -1.89 3.35 10.82
N LYS A 127 -0.59 3.06 10.83
CA LYS A 127 0.45 4.08 10.63
C LYS A 127 0.47 4.51 9.16
N VAL A 128 0.80 5.77 8.92
CA VAL A 128 0.92 6.36 7.58
C VAL A 128 2.26 7.06 7.42
N THR A 129 2.78 7.07 6.20
CA THR A 129 3.97 7.84 5.82
C THR A 129 3.72 8.58 4.51
N SER A 130 4.23 9.81 4.40
CA SER A 130 4.15 10.59 3.17
C SER A 130 5.10 10.08 2.10
N ILE A 131 4.72 10.25 0.84
CA ILE A 131 5.52 9.89 -0.33
C ILE A 131 6.45 11.07 -0.67
N ARG A 132 7.37 11.39 0.24
CA ARG A 132 8.38 12.43 -0.02
C ARG A 132 9.58 11.84 -0.74
N TYR A 133 9.47 11.67 -2.06
CA TYR A 133 10.66 11.62 -2.91
C TYR A 133 10.96 13.01 -3.45
N ARG A 134 12.14 13.52 -3.07
CA ARG A 134 12.75 14.69 -3.70
C ARG A 134 12.92 14.30 -5.17
N LYS A 135 12.03 14.76 -6.05
CA LYS A 135 12.38 14.87 -7.47
C LYS A 135 13.70 15.61 -7.46
N ILE A 136 14.80 14.92 -7.77
CA ILE A 136 15.92 15.60 -8.37
C ILE A 136 15.33 16.03 -9.71
N ARG A 137 14.68 17.19 -9.72
CA ARG A 137 14.59 17.97 -10.94
C ARG A 137 16.02 18.00 -11.42
N GLU A 138 16.26 17.50 -12.62
CA GLU A 138 17.49 17.77 -13.35
C GLU A 138 17.89 19.20 -13.01
N ALA A 139 18.94 19.34 -12.22
CA ALA A 139 19.66 20.58 -12.20
C ALA A 139 20.10 20.71 -13.64
N SER A 140 19.51 21.64 -14.37
CA SER A 140 19.97 22.04 -15.68
C SER A 140 21.48 22.26 -15.55
N ILE A 141 22.25 21.27 -16.00
CA ILE A 141 23.67 21.47 -16.25
C ILE A 141 23.67 22.25 -17.56
N ASN A 142 23.48 23.57 -17.43
CA ASN A 142 23.97 24.49 -18.44
C ASN A 142 25.50 24.34 -18.44
N THR A 143 26.02 23.59 -19.40
CA THR A 143 27.37 23.78 -19.93
C THR A 143 27.31 23.60 -21.44
#